data_AF-X0HS15-F1
#
_entry.id   AF-X0HS15-F1
#
_cell.length_a   1.000
_cell.length_b   1.000
_cell.length_c   1.000
_cell.angle_alpha   90.00
_cell.angle_beta   90.00
_cell.angle_gamma   90.00
#
_symmetry.space_group_name_H-M   'P 1'
#
loop_
_entity.id
_entity.type
_entity.pdbx_description
1 polymer ?
#
loop_
_entity_poly.entity_id
_entity_poly.type
_entity_poly.pdbx_seq_one_letter_code
_entity_poly.pdbx_strand_id
1 'polypeptide(L)'
;MGFIGRHLLHGIIETHVLHHYVSTIPFYNADEASKAIRPVMGDHYRTDTKDGAWGFIRALWISARMCQWVEPSAEAEGASKGILFFRNHNGLGTKPVVLKKPE
;
A
#
# COMPACT_ATOMS: atom_id res chain seq x y z
N MET A 1 -7.78 7.04 12.81
CA MET A 1 -6.85 7.28 13.93
C MET A 1 -7.30 8.38 14.89
N GLY A 2 -8.56 8.81 14.86
CA GLY A 2 -9.10 9.78 15.82
C GLY A 2 -8.24 11.03 15.91
N PHE A 3 -7.89 11.43 17.13
CA PHE A 3 -7.06 12.60 17.41
C PHE A 3 -5.71 12.59 16.68
N ILE A 4 -4.99 11.47 16.72
CA ILE A 4 -3.66 11.33 16.10
C ILE A 4 -3.77 11.53 14.58
N GLY A 5 -4.75 10.88 13.96
CA GLY A 5 -4.98 11.01 12.51
C GLY A 5 -5.29 12.45 12.12
N ARG A 6 -6.21 13.11 12.82
CA ARG A 6 -6.65 14.46 12.48
C ARG A 6 -5.61 15.53 12.74
N HIS A 7 -4.89 15.47 13.87
CA HIS A 7 -4.06 16.58 14.34
C HIS A 7 -2.56 16.40 14.06
N LEU A 8 -2.04 15.17 14.01
CA LEU A 8 -0.62 14.94 13.71
C LEU A 8 -0.40 14.62 12.23
N LEU A 9 -1.38 13.96 11.60
CA LEU A 9 -1.25 13.43 10.25
C LEU A 9 -2.24 14.05 9.26
N HIS A 10 -2.97 15.09 9.66
CA HIS A 10 -3.90 15.86 8.81
C HIS A 10 -4.90 14.98 8.03
N GLY A 11 -5.35 13.86 8.62
CA GLY A 11 -6.30 12.95 7.98
C GLY A 11 -5.72 12.11 6.83
N ILE A 12 -4.41 12.14 6.60
CA ILE A 12 -3.77 11.49 5.45
C ILE A 12 -3.88 9.95 5.51
N ILE A 13 -3.99 9.37 6.71
CA ILE A 13 -4.21 7.92 6.87
C ILE A 13 -5.65 7.57 6.46
N GLU A 14 -6.62 8.35 6.93
CA GLU A 14 -8.05 8.12 6.68
C GLU A 14 -8.42 8.32 5.21
N THR A 15 -7.70 9.22 4.53
CA THR A 15 -7.92 9.62 3.14
C THR A 15 -6.84 9.08 2.20
N HIS A 16 -6.04 8.11 2.64
CA HIS A 16 -4.83 7.63 1.95
C HIS A 16 -5.09 7.23 0.49
N VAL A 17 -6.19 6.52 0.21
CA VAL A 17 -6.56 6.13 -1.16
C VAL A 17 -6.80 7.36 -2.03
N LEU A 18 -7.57 8.35 -1.53
CA LEU A 18 -7.80 9.59 -2.24
C LEU A 18 -6.49 10.34 -2.46
N HIS A 19 -5.64 10.44 -1.44
CA HIS A 19 -4.36 11.13 -1.57
C HIS A 19 -3.49 10.51 -2.66
N HIS A 20 -3.44 9.18 -2.78
CA HIS A 20 -2.70 8.56 -3.89
C HIS A 20 -3.36 8.75 -5.26
N TYR A 21 -4.68 8.95 -5.31
CA TYR A 21 -5.40 9.26 -6.54
C TYR A 21 -5.25 10.73 -6.97
N VAL A 22 -5.27 11.66 -6.00
CA VAL A 22 -5.10 13.10 -6.19
C VAL A 22 -4.17 13.62 -5.08
N SER A 23 -2.87 13.56 -5.30
CA SER A 23 -1.86 13.88 -4.26
C SER A 23 -1.85 15.34 -3.83
N THR A 24 -2.41 16.23 -4.64
CA THR A 24 -2.53 17.66 -4.38
C THR A 24 -3.82 18.06 -3.65
N ILE A 25 -4.67 17.11 -3.26
CA ILE A 25 -5.92 17.43 -2.56
C ILE A 25 -5.64 18.11 -1.21
N PRO A 26 -6.27 19.25 -0.90
CA PRO A 26 -6.14 19.86 0.41
C PRO A 26 -6.83 19.02 1.50
N PHE A 27 -6.22 18.92 2.67
CA PHE A 27 -6.72 18.10 3.79
C PHE A 27 -8.14 18.47 4.24
N TYR A 28 -8.53 19.74 4.09
CA TYR A 28 -9.86 20.21 4.49
C TYR A 28 -10.98 19.77 3.53
N ASN A 29 -10.67 19.36 2.30
CA ASN A 29 -11.62 18.73 1.37
C ASN A 29 -11.42 17.22 1.24
N ALA A 30 -10.32 16.67 1.77
CA ALA A 30 -9.96 15.26 1.58
C ALA A 30 -11.04 14.29 2.11
N ASP A 31 -11.72 14.63 3.21
CA ASP A 31 -12.79 13.79 3.76
C ASP A 31 -14.02 13.71 2.83
N GLU A 32 -14.42 14.85 2.27
CA GLU A 32 -15.55 14.95 1.33
C GLU A 32 -15.23 14.23 0.02
N ALA A 33 -14.09 14.56 -0.57
CA ALA A 33 -13.63 13.93 -1.81
C ALA A 33 -13.44 12.42 -1.62
N SER A 34 -12.98 11.94 -0.46
CA SER A 34 -12.82 10.51 -0.19
C SER A 34 -14.16 9.79 -0.19
N LYS A 35 -15.22 10.43 0.31
CA LYS A 35 -16.58 9.87 0.27
C LYS A 35 -17.11 9.85 -1.16
N ALA A 36 -16.83 10.88 -1.95
CA ALA A 36 -17.27 10.97 -3.34
C ALA A 36 -16.60 9.92 -4.25
N ILE A 37 -15.31 9.61 -4.06
CA ILE A 37 -14.61 8.63 -4.90
C ILE A 37 -14.90 7.17 -4.55
N ARG A 38 -15.28 6.86 -3.30
CA ARG A 38 -15.57 5.49 -2.86
C ARG A 38 -16.58 4.75 -3.75
N PRO A 39 -17.77 5.29 -4.04
CA PRO A 39 -18.72 4.61 -4.92
C PRO A 39 -18.22 4.50 -6.37
N VAL A 40 -17.39 5.45 -6.83
CA VAL A 40 -16.78 5.40 -8.17
C VAL A 40 -15.76 4.28 -8.28
N MET A 41 -14.93 4.10 -7.24
CA MET A 41 -13.92 3.05 -7.21
C MET A 41 -14.50 1.66 -6.95
N GLY A 42 -15.66 1.56 -6.27
CA GLY A 42 -16.33 0.30 -5.97
C GLY A 42 -15.39 -0.72 -5.33
N ASP A 43 -15.32 -1.91 -5.91
CA ASP A 43 -14.49 -3.03 -5.43
C ASP A 43 -12.98 -2.77 -5.49
N HIS A 44 -12.55 -1.74 -6.22
CA HIS A 44 -11.15 -1.32 -6.28
C HIS A 44 -10.76 -0.41 -5.11
N TYR A 45 -11.72 0.12 -4.35
CA TYR A 45 -11.41 0.86 -3.12
C TYR A 45 -10.95 -0.12 -2.03
N ARG A 46 -9.63 -0.18 -1.78
CA ARG A 46 -9.02 -1.07 -0.78
C ARG A 46 -8.81 -0.32 0.53
N THR A 47 -9.22 -0.91 1.64
CA THR A 47 -8.95 -0.42 2.99
C THR A 47 -8.81 -1.59 3.94
N ASP A 48 -7.89 -1.50 4.89
CA ASP A 48 -7.79 -2.43 6.02
C ASP A 48 -7.94 -1.63 7.32
N THR A 49 -9.06 -1.84 8.00
CA THR A 49 -9.38 -1.19 9.27
C THR A 49 -9.51 -2.18 10.42
N LYS A 50 -9.09 -3.43 10.21
CA LYS A 50 -9.16 -4.48 11.23
C LYS A 50 -8.32 -4.07 12.45
N ASP A 51 -8.79 -4.36 13.65
CA ASP A 51 -8.11 -4.08 14.93
C ASP A 51 -7.76 -2.59 15.17
N GLY A 52 -8.32 -1.66 14.39
CA GLY A 52 -8.16 -0.21 14.59
C GLY A 52 -6.70 0.24 14.65
N ALA A 53 -6.35 0.96 15.72
CA ALA A 53 -5.00 1.50 15.91
C ALA A 53 -3.93 0.39 15.97
N TRP A 54 -4.23 -0.74 16.63
CA TRP A 54 -3.32 -1.88 16.70
C TRP A 54 -3.11 -2.53 15.33
N GLY A 55 -4.16 -2.61 14.53
CA GLY A 55 -4.07 -3.11 13.15
C GLY A 55 -3.15 -2.27 12.28
N PHE A 56 -3.20 -0.94 12.40
CA PHE A 56 -2.30 -0.05 11.68
C PHE A 56 -0.84 -0.21 12.10
N ILE A 57 -0.55 -0.28 13.40
CA ILE A 57 0.83 -0.52 13.87
C ILE A 57 1.34 -1.86 13.33
N ARG A 58 0.48 -2.89 13.34
CA ARG A 58 0.79 -4.18 12.72
C ARG A 58 1.02 -4.05 11.22
N ALA A 59 0.18 -3.30 10.50
CA ALA A 59 0.32 -3.08 9.06
C ALA A 59 1.66 -2.41 8.73
N LEU A 60 2.06 -1.37 9.48
CA LEU A 60 3.37 -0.74 9.34
C LEU A 60 4.51 -1.73 9.55
N TRP A 61 4.43 -2.58 10.58
CA TRP A 61 5.43 -3.61 10.84
C TRP A 61 5.51 -4.63 9.69
N ILE A 62 4.36 -5.10 9.20
CA ILE A 62 4.29 -6.03 8.06
C ILE A 62 4.91 -5.38 6.83
N SER A 63 4.48 -4.17 6.46
CA SER A 63 4.99 -3.45 5.29
C SER A 63 6.50 -3.26 5.34
N ALA A 64 7.06 -2.83 6.47
CA ALA A 64 8.51 -2.67 6.62
C ALA A 64 9.29 -3.99 6.50
N ARG A 65 8.67 -5.11 6.88
CA ARG A 65 9.28 -6.44 6.84
C ARG A 65 9.07 -7.16 5.50
N MET A 66 8.04 -6.80 4.75
CA MET A 66 7.65 -7.47 3.50
C MET A 66 8.07 -6.71 2.25
N CYS A 67 8.10 -5.38 2.29
CA CYS A 67 8.22 -4.50 1.12
C CYS A 67 9.55 -3.74 1.11
N GLN A 68 10.67 -4.45 0.99
CA GLN A 68 12.01 -3.85 1.11
C GLN A 68 12.61 -3.47 -0.25
N TRP A 69 12.45 -4.31 -1.28
CA TRP A 69 12.82 -4.01 -2.67
C TRP A 69 11.91 -4.76 -3.64
N VAL A 70 12.07 -4.56 -4.95
CA VAL A 70 11.27 -5.23 -5.98
C VAL A 70 12.14 -6.01 -6.96
N GLU A 71 11.69 -7.20 -7.37
CA GLU A 71 12.38 -8.07 -8.34
C GLU A 71 11.37 -8.79 -9.24
N PRO A 72 11.81 -9.30 -10.40
CA PRO A 72 11.00 -10.21 -11.22
C PRO A 72 10.61 -11.48 -10.44
N SER A 73 9.42 -12.00 -10.73
CA SER A 73 8.94 -13.27 -10.16
C SER A 73 9.34 -14.44 -11.04
N ALA A 74 9.75 -15.56 -10.41
CA ALA A 74 10.22 -16.75 -11.12
C ALA A 74 9.16 -17.36 -12.05
N GLU A 75 7.90 -17.33 -11.63
CA GLU A 75 6.77 -17.95 -12.33
C GLU A 75 6.02 -16.97 -13.26
N ALA A 76 6.52 -15.75 -13.47
CA ALA A 76 5.81 -14.74 -14.26
C ALA A 76 6.01 -14.92 -15.78
N GLU A 77 4.92 -15.23 -16.48
CA GLU A 77 4.90 -15.44 -17.94
C GLU A 77 3.99 -14.43 -18.67
N GLY A 78 4.16 -14.34 -19.99
CA GLY A 78 3.32 -13.50 -20.86
C GLY A 78 3.30 -12.03 -20.44
N ALA A 79 2.10 -11.45 -20.36
CA ALA A 79 1.89 -10.05 -19.95
C ALA A 79 2.40 -9.75 -18.53
N SER A 80 2.53 -10.76 -17.68
CA SER A 80 2.96 -10.61 -16.29
C SER A 80 4.48 -10.55 -16.13
N LYS A 81 5.26 -10.87 -17.17
CA LYS A 81 6.74 -10.93 -17.13
C LYS A 81 7.40 -9.58 -16.75
N GLY A 82 6.73 -8.47 -17.03
CA GLY A 82 7.18 -7.12 -16.65
C GLY A 82 6.74 -6.67 -15.26
N ILE A 83 5.91 -7.45 -14.55
CA ILE A 83 5.38 -7.09 -13.24
C ILE A 83 6.39 -7.50 -12.17
N LEU A 84 6.86 -6.51 -11.41
CA LEU A 84 7.77 -6.72 -10.28
C LEU A 84 6.98 -6.86 -8.98
N PHE A 85 7.46 -7.73 -8.10
CA PHE A 85 6.85 -7.93 -6.78
C PHE A 85 7.86 -7.61 -5.68
N PHE A 86 7.33 -7.18 -4.54
CA PHE A 86 8.14 -6.89 -3.36
C PHE A 86 8.85 -8.14 -2.82
N ARG A 87 10.04 -7.93 -2.27
CA ARG A 87 10.93 -8.91 -1.63
C ARG A 87 11.45 -8.37 -0.31
N ASN A 88 12.01 -9.28 0.50
CA ASN A 88 12.55 -8.97 1.82
C ASN A 88 13.63 -9.98 2.25
N HIS A 89 14.48 -9.55 3.20
CA HIS A 89 15.54 -10.39 3.78
C HIS A 89 14.98 -11.53 4.64
N ASN A 90 13.67 -11.57 4.89
CA ASN A 90 13.02 -12.54 5.76
C ASN A 90 12.55 -13.79 5.00
N GLY A 91 12.71 -13.83 3.67
CA GLY A 91 12.27 -14.94 2.84
C GLY A 91 10.74 -15.10 2.76
N LEU A 92 9.98 -14.04 3.04
CA LEU A 92 8.52 -14.05 3.00
C LEU A 92 7.99 -13.54 1.64
N GLY A 93 6.92 -14.15 1.12
CA GLY A 93 6.27 -13.74 -0.13
C GLY A 93 6.69 -14.55 -1.37
N THR A 94 6.45 -14.00 -2.57
CA THR A 94 6.73 -14.66 -3.85
C THR A 94 8.24 -14.84 -4.06
N LYS A 95 8.65 -15.99 -4.61
CA LYS A 95 10.06 -16.30 -4.84
C LYS A 95 10.63 -15.45 -6.00
N PRO A 96 11.86 -14.93 -5.86
CA PRO A 96 12.53 -14.22 -6.95
C PRO A 96 13.03 -15.19 -8.03
N VAL A 97 13.27 -14.67 -9.23
CA VAL A 97 14.03 -15.39 -10.26
C VAL A 97 15.43 -15.71 -9.72
N VAL A 98 15.91 -16.93 -9.95
CA VAL A 98 17.32 -17.27 -9.69
C VAL A 98 18.18 -16.58 -10.74
N LEU A 99 18.73 -15.41 -10.40
CA LEU A 99 19.68 -14.71 -11.26
C LEU A 99 21.04 -15.42 -11.20
N LYS A 100 21.60 -15.77 -12.38
CA LYS A 100 23.00 -16.21 -12.45
C LYS A 100 23.88 -15.03 -12.04
N LYS A 101 24.93 -15.29 -11.22
CA LYS A 101 25.93 -14.28 -10.91
C LYS A 101 26.50 -13.71 -12.21
N PRO A 102 26.64 -12.39 -12.35
CA PRO A 102 27.41 -11.82 -13.44
C PRO A 102 28.85 -12.36 -13.38
N GLU A 103 29.43 -12.66 -14.55
CA GLU A 103 30.83 -13.05 -14.69
C GLU A 103 31.80 -11.92 -14.27
#